data_AF-A0A662WM17-F1
#
_entry.id   AF-A0A662WM17-F1
#
_cell.length_a   1.000
_cell.length_b   1.000
_cell.length_c   1.000
_cell.angle_alpha   90.00
_cell.angle_beta   90.00
_cell.angle_gamma   90.00
#
_symmetry.space_group_name_H-M   'P 1'
#
loop_
_entity.id
_entity.type
_entity.pdbx_description
1 polymer ?
#
loop_
_entity_poly.entity_id
_entity_poly.type
_entity_poly.pdbx_seq_one_letter_code
_entity_poly.pdbx_strand_id
1 'polypeptide(L)'
;MHRIGNACQLGVGETYSFVKSRLAYRKEVAALRKDFIAEEARRKEKLARDAECVNRLPMNRSLAQRLKIMKAKAARLEIKHQQQAIRAKEVAREKAMHDEKVRQYFEEKVEVRKERNAEVERRRETLLATLRQQSAKWTTEQNYAEKLKEDVFIYSPQQISTRNSFDPSSSSGSSAVSWLEKLQRMKPVGVENDEEEEAVASAVAAAADEDEATGSTTEDSSDEEDTPDSTEEETEPTKKE
;
A
#
# COMPACT_ATOMS: atom_id res chain seq x y z
N MET A 1 -80.46 109.50 -12.94
CA MET A 1 -79.76 108.46 -13.71
C MET A 1 -78.27 108.78 -13.65
N HIS A 2 -77.53 108.05 -12.82
CA HIS A 2 -76.15 108.36 -12.44
C HIS A 2 -75.15 107.83 -13.47
N ARG A 3 -74.09 108.62 -13.67
CA ARG A 3 -73.07 108.51 -14.71
C ARG A 3 -72.31 107.19 -14.68
N ILE A 4 -72.04 106.69 -15.87
CA ILE A 4 -71.01 105.69 -16.17
C ILE A 4 -69.65 106.30 -15.80
N GLY A 5 -68.96 105.72 -14.83
CA GLY A 5 -67.57 106.02 -14.49
C GLY A 5 -66.77 104.73 -14.54
N ASN A 6 -66.36 104.34 -15.75
CA ASN A 6 -65.51 103.19 -15.98
C ASN A 6 -64.03 103.60 -15.93
N ALA A 7 -63.25 102.74 -15.28
CA ALA A 7 -61.81 102.52 -15.47
C ALA A 7 -60.84 103.68 -15.15
N CYS A 8 -60.10 103.51 -14.04
CA CYS A 8 -58.63 103.65 -13.98
C CYS A 8 -58.17 103.54 -12.51
N GLN A 9 -58.13 102.31 -11.97
CA GLN A 9 -57.31 101.96 -10.81
C GLN A 9 -56.45 100.77 -11.19
N LEU A 10 -55.61 100.95 -12.22
CA LEU A 10 -54.36 100.22 -12.28
C LEU A 10 -53.50 100.79 -11.14
N GLY A 11 -53.10 99.93 -10.20
CA GLY A 11 -52.36 100.32 -9.01
C GLY A 11 -51.15 101.19 -9.34
N VAL A 12 -51.31 102.50 -9.18
CA VAL A 12 -50.22 103.47 -9.12
C VAL A 12 -49.59 103.31 -7.74
N GLY A 13 -48.77 102.27 -7.58
CA GLY A 13 -48.11 101.92 -6.33
C GLY A 13 -46.70 101.34 -6.46
N GLU A 14 -46.21 101.11 -7.68
CA GLU A 14 -44.85 100.63 -7.93
C GLU A 14 -44.18 101.52 -8.97
N THR A 15 -43.67 102.66 -8.52
CA THR A 15 -42.65 103.38 -9.28
C THR A 15 -41.47 102.44 -9.49
N TYR A 16 -41.16 102.13 -10.76
CA TYR A 16 -40.02 101.30 -11.14
C TYR A 16 -38.76 101.83 -10.47
N SER A 17 -38.27 101.11 -9.47
CA SER A 17 -37.05 101.45 -8.75
C SER A 17 -35.96 100.48 -9.19
N PHE A 18 -35.00 100.99 -9.96
CA PHE A 18 -33.86 100.22 -10.44
C PHE A 18 -33.09 99.50 -9.32
N VAL A 19 -33.02 100.10 -8.13
CA VAL A 19 -32.35 99.49 -6.98
C VAL A 19 -33.14 98.29 -6.43
N LYS A 20 -34.48 98.42 -6.31
CA LYS A 20 -35.34 97.31 -5.86
C LYS A 20 -35.35 96.16 -6.87
N SER A 21 -35.45 96.47 -8.17
CA SER A 21 -35.40 95.45 -9.23
C SER A 21 -34.04 94.76 -9.31
N ARG A 22 -32.93 95.49 -9.16
CA ARG A 22 -31.58 94.90 -9.10
C ARG A 22 -31.39 94.00 -7.89
N LEU A 23 -31.92 94.36 -6.72
CA LEU A 23 -31.85 93.52 -5.53
C LEU A 23 -32.73 92.26 -5.66
N ALA A 24 -33.94 92.40 -6.23
CA ALA A 24 -34.82 91.27 -6.52
C ALA A 24 -34.16 90.30 -7.51
N TYR A 25 -33.65 90.80 -8.63
CA TYR A 25 -32.92 90.01 -9.63
C TYR A 25 -31.72 89.27 -9.03
N ARG A 26 -30.91 89.94 -8.20
CA ARG A 26 -29.77 89.28 -7.53
C ARG A 26 -30.21 88.17 -6.58
N LYS A 27 -31.35 88.34 -5.89
CA LYS A 27 -31.92 87.30 -5.02
C LYS A 27 -32.45 86.12 -5.84
N GLU A 28 -33.16 86.37 -6.92
CA GLU A 28 -33.67 85.34 -7.85
C GLU A 28 -32.53 84.55 -8.48
N VAL A 29 -31.50 85.24 -9.00
CA VAL A 29 -30.30 84.59 -9.55
C VAL A 29 -29.57 83.77 -8.47
N ALA A 30 -29.50 84.28 -7.24
CA ALA A 30 -28.89 83.53 -6.14
C ALA A 30 -29.71 82.28 -5.76
N ALA A 31 -31.05 82.35 -5.83
CA ALA A 31 -31.92 81.19 -5.61
C ALA A 31 -31.72 80.15 -6.73
N LEU A 32 -31.78 80.56 -8.00
CA LEU A 32 -31.56 79.68 -9.14
C LEU A 32 -30.19 78.99 -9.12
N ARG A 33 -29.13 79.69 -8.67
CA ARG A 33 -27.81 79.09 -8.49
C ARG A 33 -27.80 78.01 -7.41
N LYS A 34 -28.51 78.22 -6.30
CA LYS A 34 -28.61 77.21 -5.24
C LYS A 34 -29.34 75.97 -5.74
N ASP A 35 -30.44 76.16 -6.47
CA ASP A 35 -31.21 75.07 -7.04
C ASP A 35 -30.39 74.29 -8.07
N PHE A 36 -29.66 74.99 -8.95
CA PHE A 36 -28.76 74.35 -9.92
C PHE A 36 -27.65 73.53 -9.24
N ILE A 37 -27.01 74.09 -8.20
CA ILE A 37 -25.99 73.36 -7.43
C ILE A 37 -26.58 72.13 -6.74
N ALA A 38 -27.78 72.24 -6.17
CA ALA A 38 -28.46 71.13 -5.52
C ALA A 38 -28.87 70.04 -6.53
N GLU A 39 -29.30 70.41 -7.73
CA GLU A 39 -29.60 69.46 -8.80
C GLU A 39 -28.36 68.74 -9.33
N GLU A 40 -27.26 69.47 -9.55
CA GLU A 40 -25.98 68.86 -9.93
C GLU A 40 -25.45 67.91 -8.86
N ALA A 41 -25.59 68.27 -7.58
CA ALA A 41 -25.25 67.38 -6.47
C ALA A 41 -26.11 66.12 -6.48
N ARG A 42 -27.44 66.25 -6.65
CA ARG A 42 -28.36 65.10 -6.78
C ARG A 42 -28.05 64.23 -7.99
N ARG A 43 -27.66 64.83 -9.11
CA ARG A 43 -27.27 64.13 -10.34
C ARG A 43 -25.99 63.31 -10.14
N LYS A 44 -24.99 63.90 -9.50
CA LYS A 44 -23.73 63.22 -9.14
C LYS A 44 -23.95 62.08 -8.16
N GLU A 45 -24.80 62.29 -7.14
CA GLU A 45 -25.14 61.23 -6.17
C GLU A 45 -25.90 60.07 -6.84
N LYS A 46 -26.82 60.36 -7.77
CA LYS A 46 -27.52 59.33 -8.54
C LYS A 46 -26.55 58.51 -9.40
N LEU A 47 -25.64 59.18 -10.11
CA LEU A 47 -24.59 58.52 -10.89
C LEU A 47 -23.64 57.67 -10.03
N ALA A 48 -23.30 58.14 -8.82
CA ALA A 48 -22.50 57.37 -7.88
C ALA A 48 -23.23 56.10 -7.40
N ARG A 49 -24.52 56.21 -7.05
CA ARG A 49 -25.36 55.06 -6.68
C ARG A 49 -25.56 54.09 -7.84
N ASP A 50 -25.74 54.58 -9.06
CA ASP A 50 -25.85 53.73 -10.25
C ASP A 50 -24.52 53.03 -10.55
N ALA A 51 -23.37 53.70 -10.37
CA ALA A 51 -22.05 53.08 -10.51
C ALA A 51 -21.79 52.01 -9.43
N GLU A 52 -22.16 52.26 -8.18
CA GLU A 52 -22.08 51.25 -7.11
C GLU A 52 -23.04 50.08 -7.33
N CYS A 53 -24.25 50.35 -7.84
CA CYS A 53 -25.22 49.33 -8.19
C CYS A 53 -24.71 48.48 -9.36
N VAL A 54 -24.16 49.10 -10.40
CA VAL A 54 -23.55 48.44 -11.57
C VAL A 54 -22.31 47.65 -11.17
N ASN A 55 -21.48 48.17 -10.27
CA ASN A 55 -20.36 47.42 -9.69
C ASN A 55 -20.82 46.31 -8.72
N ARG A 56 -22.04 46.36 -8.20
CA ARG A 56 -22.68 45.27 -7.44
C ARG A 56 -23.50 44.31 -8.30
N LEU A 57 -23.64 44.54 -9.61
CA LEU A 57 -24.38 43.67 -10.53
C LEU A 57 -23.75 42.26 -10.61
N PRO A 58 -24.54 41.24 -11.01
CA PRO A 58 -24.20 39.81 -10.95
C PRO A 58 -22.84 39.39 -11.53
N MET A 59 -22.24 40.18 -12.44
CA MET A 59 -20.91 39.93 -13.00
C MET A 59 -19.79 39.91 -11.95
N ASN A 60 -19.77 40.83 -10.98
CA ASN A 60 -18.73 40.81 -9.94
C ASN A 60 -18.96 39.70 -8.91
N ARG A 61 -20.22 39.31 -8.70
CA ARG A 61 -20.59 38.14 -7.88
C ARG A 61 -20.13 36.84 -8.54
N SER A 62 -20.28 36.69 -9.85
CA SER A 62 -19.83 35.50 -10.58
C SER A 62 -18.31 35.40 -10.66
N LEU A 63 -17.60 36.52 -10.84
CA LEU A 63 -16.13 36.56 -10.76
C LEU A 63 -15.64 36.21 -9.35
N ALA A 64 -16.26 36.76 -8.30
CA ALA A 64 -15.93 36.41 -6.92
C ALA A 64 -16.22 34.93 -6.61
N GLN A 65 -17.32 34.37 -7.11
CA GLN A 65 -17.63 32.94 -6.99
C GLN A 65 -16.60 32.07 -7.75
N ARG A 66 -16.21 32.47 -8.97
CA ARG A 66 -15.19 31.76 -9.75
C ARG A 66 -13.84 31.76 -9.05
N LEU A 67 -13.42 32.89 -8.49
CA LEU A 67 -12.19 32.98 -7.68
C LEU A 67 -12.27 32.10 -6.42
N LYS A 68 -13.40 32.06 -5.73
CA LYS A 68 -13.62 31.15 -4.59
C LYS A 68 -13.49 29.68 -5.02
N ILE A 69 -14.08 29.30 -6.16
CA ILE A 69 -13.97 27.94 -6.70
C ILE A 69 -12.52 27.63 -7.09
N MET A 70 -11.80 28.54 -7.74
CA MET A 70 -10.40 28.32 -8.11
C MET A 70 -9.51 28.17 -6.87
N LYS A 71 -9.70 29.01 -5.84
CA LYS A 71 -8.98 28.87 -4.56
C LYS A 71 -9.29 27.54 -3.87
N ALA A 72 -10.55 27.11 -3.85
CA ALA A 72 -10.94 25.81 -3.30
C ALA A 72 -10.34 24.64 -4.08
N LYS A 73 -10.30 24.73 -5.43
CA LYS A 73 -9.65 23.73 -6.28
C LYS A 73 -8.14 23.68 -6.04
N ALA A 74 -7.48 24.83 -5.95
CA ALA A 74 -6.06 24.93 -5.64
C ALA A 74 -5.75 24.31 -4.27
N ALA A 75 -6.53 24.63 -3.23
CA ALA A 75 -6.39 24.03 -1.91
C ALA A 75 -6.59 22.51 -1.94
N ARG A 76 -7.56 22.01 -2.71
CA ARG A 76 -7.77 20.56 -2.88
C ARG A 76 -6.60 19.87 -3.56
N LEU A 77 -6.02 20.49 -4.60
CA LEU A 77 -4.85 19.94 -5.29
C LEU A 77 -3.62 19.96 -4.37
N GLU A 78 -3.43 21.03 -3.61
CA GLU A 78 -2.34 21.13 -2.63
C GLU A 78 -2.44 20.03 -1.57
N ILE A 79 -3.63 19.81 -1.00
CA ILE A 79 -3.85 18.69 -0.05
C ILE A 79 -3.52 17.34 -0.71
N LYS A 80 -3.89 17.13 -1.97
CA LYS A 80 -3.53 15.90 -2.69
C LYS A 80 -2.02 15.75 -2.88
N HIS A 81 -1.31 16.82 -3.23
CA HIS A 81 0.14 16.81 -3.35
C HIS A 81 0.81 16.51 -2.01
N GLN A 82 0.32 17.11 -0.92
CA GLN A 82 0.81 16.82 0.43
C GLN A 82 0.55 15.37 0.83
N GLN A 83 -0.63 14.83 0.55
CA GLN A 83 -0.95 13.42 0.81
C GLN A 83 -0.06 12.48 -0.01
N GLN A 84 0.17 12.78 -1.29
CA GLN A 84 1.08 12.00 -2.13
C GLN A 84 2.50 12.05 -1.60
N ALA A 85 2.98 13.22 -1.16
CA ALA A 85 4.31 13.39 -0.58
C ALA A 85 4.45 12.62 0.75
N ILE A 86 3.40 12.61 1.58
CA ILE A 86 3.38 11.83 2.83
C ILE A 86 3.42 10.33 2.51
N ARG A 87 2.56 9.84 1.62
CA ARG A 87 2.55 8.41 1.22
C ARG A 87 3.88 7.99 0.60
N ALA A 88 4.50 8.83 -0.22
CA ALA A 88 5.80 8.54 -0.81
C ALA A 88 6.89 8.41 0.26
N LYS A 89 6.87 9.26 1.30
CA LYS A 89 7.78 9.15 2.45
C LYS A 89 7.53 7.88 3.27
N GLU A 90 6.27 7.52 3.47
CA GLU A 90 5.88 6.28 4.17
C GLU A 90 6.36 5.05 3.40
N VAL A 91 6.08 4.97 2.10
CA VAL A 91 6.56 3.87 1.23
C VAL A 91 8.09 3.79 1.20
N ALA A 92 8.78 4.93 1.14
CA ALA A 92 10.24 4.95 1.19
C ALA A 92 10.78 4.39 2.52
N ARG A 93 10.12 4.73 3.64
CA ARG A 93 10.47 4.19 4.96
C ARG A 93 10.20 2.69 5.04
N GLU A 94 9.06 2.22 4.54
CA GLU A 94 8.72 0.79 4.53
C GLU A 94 9.69 -0.01 3.66
N LYS A 95 10.08 0.52 2.49
CA LYS A 95 11.12 -0.08 1.65
C LYS A 95 12.46 -0.17 2.37
N ALA A 96 12.90 0.91 3.03
CA ALA A 96 14.14 0.89 3.81
C ALA A 96 14.11 -0.20 4.90
N MET A 97 13.01 -0.31 5.65
CA MET A 97 12.85 -1.36 6.66
C MET A 97 12.83 -2.77 6.04
N HIS A 98 12.29 -2.93 4.83
CA HIS A 98 12.30 -4.21 4.13
C HIS A 98 13.70 -4.58 3.65
N ASP A 99 14.42 -3.64 3.05
CA ASP A 99 15.79 -3.83 2.57
C ASP A 99 16.73 -4.20 3.73
N GLU A 100 16.55 -3.56 4.89
CA GLU A 100 17.27 -3.92 6.13
C GLU A 100 16.98 -5.36 6.58
N LYS A 101 15.72 -5.79 6.55
CA LYS A 101 15.35 -7.19 6.88
C LYS A 101 15.95 -8.18 5.90
N VAL A 102 15.91 -7.87 4.60
CA VAL A 102 16.49 -8.71 3.55
C VAL A 102 18.00 -8.82 3.76
N ARG A 103 18.68 -7.71 4.06
CA ARG A 103 20.10 -7.70 4.38
C ARG A 103 20.42 -8.56 5.61
N GLN A 104 19.68 -8.40 6.71
CA GLN A 104 19.85 -9.22 7.92
C GLN A 104 19.65 -10.70 7.63
N TYR A 105 18.63 -11.05 6.86
CA TYR A 105 18.38 -12.44 6.45
C TYR A 105 19.55 -13.02 5.65
N PHE A 106 20.11 -12.26 4.71
CA PHE A 106 21.28 -12.72 3.96
C PHE A 106 22.51 -12.89 4.85
N GLU A 107 22.77 -11.95 5.77
CA GLU A 107 23.85 -12.02 6.75
C GLU A 107 23.71 -13.29 7.62
N GLU A 108 22.53 -13.55 8.17
CA GLU A 108 22.22 -14.77 8.94
C GLU A 108 22.43 -16.03 8.10
N LYS A 109 21.95 -16.06 6.85
CA LYS A 109 22.12 -17.23 5.98
C LYS A 109 23.59 -17.47 5.62
N VAL A 110 24.41 -16.43 5.54
CA VAL A 110 25.86 -16.58 5.35
C VAL A 110 26.49 -17.20 6.59
N GLU A 111 26.10 -16.77 7.80
CA GLU A 111 26.58 -17.34 9.06
C GLU A 111 26.21 -18.83 9.19
N VAL A 112 24.94 -19.17 8.96
CA VAL A 112 24.47 -20.58 8.97
C VAL A 112 25.26 -21.44 7.98
N ARG A 113 25.59 -20.91 6.79
CA ARG A 113 26.42 -21.65 5.82
C ARG A 113 27.85 -21.84 6.31
N LYS A 114 28.44 -20.84 6.97
CA LYS A 114 29.79 -20.93 7.56
C LYS A 114 29.81 -21.97 8.67
N GLU A 115 28.84 -21.95 9.57
CA GLU A 115 28.72 -22.93 10.66
C GLU A 115 28.55 -24.35 10.14
N ARG A 116 27.64 -24.54 9.17
CA ARG A 116 27.44 -25.84 8.52
C ARG A 116 28.72 -26.31 7.83
N ASN A 117 29.45 -25.43 7.14
CA ASN A 117 30.71 -25.79 6.49
C ASN A 117 31.77 -26.19 7.52
N ALA A 118 31.90 -25.45 8.62
CA ALA A 118 32.82 -25.77 9.70
C ALA A 118 32.50 -27.14 10.35
N GLU A 119 31.21 -27.45 10.55
CA GLU A 119 30.78 -28.76 11.05
C GLU A 119 31.10 -29.88 10.06
N VAL A 120 30.88 -29.67 8.76
CA VAL A 120 31.25 -30.63 7.72
C VAL A 120 32.76 -30.86 7.69
N GLU A 121 33.57 -29.81 7.81
CA GLU A 121 35.03 -29.92 7.89
C GLU A 121 35.46 -30.68 9.14
N ARG A 122 34.87 -30.39 10.31
CA ARG A 122 35.08 -31.17 11.53
C ARG A 122 34.78 -32.66 11.35
N ARG A 123 33.65 -33.00 10.72
CA ARG A 123 33.27 -34.40 10.44
C ARG A 123 34.23 -35.05 9.44
N ARG A 124 34.67 -34.30 8.43
CA ARG A 124 35.64 -34.79 7.46
C ARG A 124 36.97 -35.07 8.12
N GLU A 125 37.44 -34.19 9.00
CA GLU A 125 38.69 -34.37 9.75
C GLU A 125 38.63 -35.58 10.68
N THR A 126 37.52 -35.80 11.40
CA THR A 126 37.37 -36.97 12.27
C THR A 126 37.33 -38.27 11.46
N LEU A 127 36.63 -38.29 10.33
CA LEU A 127 36.63 -39.43 9.41
C LEU A 127 38.03 -39.69 8.85
N LEU A 128 38.74 -38.65 8.39
CA LEU A 128 40.11 -38.78 7.89
C LEU A 128 41.08 -39.25 8.97
N ALA A 129 40.94 -38.78 10.21
CA ALA A 129 41.75 -39.24 11.34
C ALA A 129 41.48 -40.74 11.62
N THR A 130 40.21 -41.15 11.61
CA THR A 130 39.81 -42.54 11.80
C THR A 130 40.33 -43.42 10.67
N LEU A 131 40.22 -42.97 9.42
CA LEU A 131 40.73 -43.67 8.24
C LEU A 131 42.26 -43.79 8.29
N ARG A 132 42.98 -42.74 8.69
CA ARG A 132 44.43 -42.80 8.90
C ARG A 132 44.80 -43.84 9.96
N GLN A 133 44.08 -43.88 11.08
CA GLN A 133 44.30 -44.88 12.12
C GLN A 133 44.00 -46.32 11.65
N GLN A 134 42.97 -46.50 10.82
CA GLN A 134 42.63 -47.78 10.21
C GLN A 134 43.65 -48.20 9.14
N SER A 135 44.16 -47.25 8.34
CA SER A 135 45.12 -47.52 7.29
C SER A 135 46.43 -48.11 7.80
N ALA A 136 46.85 -47.71 9.01
CA ALA A 136 47.99 -48.32 9.70
C ALA A 136 47.78 -49.80 10.05
N LYS A 137 46.53 -50.26 10.09
CA LYS A 137 46.16 -51.66 10.37
C LYS A 137 45.86 -52.46 9.10
N TRP A 138 45.92 -51.85 7.93
CA TRP A 138 45.69 -52.54 6.65
C TRP A 138 46.82 -53.53 6.35
N THR A 139 46.45 -54.60 5.65
CA THR A 139 47.39 -55.60 5.15
C THR A 139 48.15 -55.05 3.96
N THR A 140 49.45 -54.87 4.12
CA THR A 140 50.40 -54.56 3.04
C THR A 140 51.18 -55.80 2.64
N GLU A 141 51.83 -55.79 1.48
CA GLU A 141 52.65 -56.90 0.98
C GLU A 141 53.70 -57.37 1.99
N GLN A 142 54.24 -56.43 2.79
CA GLN A 142 55.22 -56.69 3.84
C GLN A 142 54.64 -57.42 5.05
N ASN A 143 53.37 -57.17 5.40
CA ASN A 143 52.69 -57.75 6.57
C ASN A 143 51.81 -58.97 6.20
N TYR A 144 51.77 -59.35 4.92
CA TYR A 144 50.85 -60.35 4.39
C TYR A 144 51.06 -61.74 5.00
N ALA A 145 52.33 -62.17 5.12
CA ALA A 145 52.69 -63.46 5.70
C ALA A 145 52.35 -63.59 7.20
N GLU A 146 52.38 -62.48 7.94
CA GLU A 146 52.04 -62.49 9.37
C GLU A 146 50.53 -62.50 9.61
N LYS A 147 49.76 -61.85 8.74
CA LYS A 147 48.30 -61.78 8.83
C LYS A 147 47.58 -63.05 8.39
N LEU A 148 48.25 -63.91 7.61
CA LEU A 148 47.72 -65.21 7.18
C LEU A 148 48.00 -66.36 8.18
N LYS A 149 48.68 -66.10 9.30
CA LYS A 149 48.89 -67.12 10.34
C LYS A 149 47.57 -67.48 11.02
N GLU A 150 47.38 -68.76 11.29
CA GLU A 150 46.15 -69.33 11.84
C GLU A 150 45.77 -68.75 13.21
N ASP A 151 46.75 -68.44 14.06
CA ASP A 151 46.54 -67.76 15.35
C ASP A 151 45.92 -66.36 15.21
N VAL A 152 46.31 -65.62 14.17
CA VAL A 152 45.75 -64.28 13.91
C VAL A 152 44.31 -64.39 13.37
N PHE A 153 43.99 -65.47 12.66
CA PHE A 153 42.66 -65.75 12.15
C PHE A 153 41.69 -66.11 13.28
N ILE A 154 42.04 -67.11 14.10
CA ILE A 154 41.22 -67.65 15.20
C ILE A 154 40.92 -66.59 16.27
N TYR A 155 41.89 -65.75 16.60
CA TYR A 155 41.76 -64.71 17.63
C TYR A 155 41.50 -63.31 17.06
N SER A 156 41.08 -63.20 15.80
CA SER A 156 40.78 -61.89 15.21
C SER A 156 39.54 -61.27 15.88
N PRO A 157 39.57 -59.95 16.17
CA PRO A 157 38.42 -59.25 16.74
C PRO A 157 37.13 -59.39 15.91
N GLN A 158 37.24 -59.53 14.58
CA GLN A 158 36.08 -59.76 13.72
C GLN A 158 35.44 -61.13 13.98
N GLN A 159 36.22 -62.21 14.06
CA GLN A 159 35.69 -63.54 14.35
C GLN A 159 35.11 -63.64 15.77
N ILE A 160 35.74 -62.99 16.74
CA ILE A 160 35.27 -62.95 18.13
C ILE A 160 33.94 -62.19 18.21
N SER A 161 33.82 -61.04 17.54
CA SER A 161 32.59 -60.25 17.53
C SER A 161 31.43 -60.98 16.85
N THR A 162 31.68 -61.68 15.73
CA THR A 162 30.64 -62.46 15.03
C THR A 162 30.21 -63.70 15.81
N ARG A 163 31.13 -64.29 16.60
CA ARG A 163 30.85 -65.46 17.44
C ARG A 163 30.04 -65.09 18.69
N ASN A 164 30.24 -63.89 19.25
CA ASN A 164 29.42 -63.36 20.34
C ASN A 164 28.05 -62.85 19.88
N SER A 165 27.89 -62.40 18.63
CA SER A 165 26.59 -62.03 18.08
C SER A 165 25.68 -63.22 17.73
N PHE A 166 26.20 -64.46 17.78
CA PHE A 166 25.42 -65.68 17.60
C PHE A 166 24.94 -66.28 18.94
N ASP A 167 25.08 -65.54 20.05
CA ASP A 167 24.47 -65.89 21.33
C ASP A 167 23.01 -65.39 21.37
N PRO A 168 22.00 -66.28 21.33
CA PRO A 168 20.59 -65.89 21.34
C PRO A 168 20.17 -65.16 22.62
N SER A 169 21.01 -65.14 23.66
CA SER A 169 20.73 -64.44 24.91
C SER A 169 21.12 -62.94 24.89
N SER A 170 21.96 -62.50 23.94
CA SER A 170 22.37 -61.07 23.81
C SER A 170 21.61 -60.29 22.72
N SER A 171 20.75 -60.94 21.92
CA SER A 171 19.91 -60.28 20.90
C SER A 171 18.55 -59.80 21.42
N SER A 172 18.35 -59.77 22.73
CA SER A 172 17.12 -59.26 23.34
C SER A 172 17.20 -57.75 23.53
N GLY A 173 16.74 -56.99 22.52
CA GLY A 173 16.06 -55.72 22.82
C GLY A 173 16.47 -54.44 22.10
N SER A 174 16.73 -54.39 20.78
CA SER A 174 16.92 -53.06 20.15
C SER A 174 16.46 -52.82 18.70
N SER A 175 15.57 -53.63 18.11
CA SER A 175 14.91 -53.20 16.86
C SER A 175 13.44 -53.64 16.73
N ALA A 176 13.11 -54.88 17.10
CA ALA A 176 11.74 -55.41 16.98
C ALA A 176 10.78 -54.86 18.04
N VAL A 177 11.25 -54.61 19.27
CA VAL A 177 10.41 -54.07 20.37
C VAL A 177 10.06 -52.60 20.13
N SER A 178 10.97 -51.82 19.52
CA SER A 178 10.78 -50.39 19.28
C SER A 178 9.61 -50.07 18.33
N TRP A 179 9.34 -50.94 17.34
CA TRP A 179 8.20 -50.80 16.43
C TRP A 179 6.86 -51.19 17.08
N LEU A 180 6.86 -52.28 17.85
CA LEU A 180 5.68 -52.70 18.63
C LEU A 180 5.28 -51.65 19.68
N GLU A 181 6.26 -51.09 20.38
CA GLU A 181 6.03 -50.03 21.37
C GLU A 181 5.52 -48.73 20.71
N LYS A 182 5.92 -48.46 19.46
CA LYS A 182 5.42 -47.34 18.66
C LYS A 182 3.98 -47.56 18.20
N LEU A 183 3.62 -48.77 17.78
CA LEU A 183 2.25 -49.14 17.41
C LEU A 183 1.31 -49.12 18.62
N GLN A 184 1.77 -49.59 19.79
CA GLN A 184 0.98 -49.56 21.03
C GLN A 184 0.67 -48.12 21.49
N ARG A 185 1.60 -47.17 21.27
CA ARG A 185 1.37 -45.74 21.55
C ARG A 185 0.47 -45.04 20.53
N MET A 186 0.32 -45.60 19.34
CA MET A 186 -0.58 -45.10 18.29
C MET A 186 -1.96 -45.78 18.33
N LYS A 187 -2.46 -46.12 19.52
CA LYS A 187 -3.84 -46.60 19.66
C LYS A 187 -4.79 -45.42 19.33
N PRO A 188 -5.76 -45.57 18.40
CA PRO A 188 -6.67 -44.50 18.03
C PRO A 188 -7.55 -44.09 19.23
N VAL A 189 -7.66 -42.78 19.45
CA VAL A 189 -8.56 -42.16 20.44
C VAL A 189 -10.00 -42.44 19.98
N GLY A 190 -10.68 -43.38 20.64
CA GLY A 190 -12.07 -43.71 20.32
C GLY A 190 -12.48 -45.17 20.55
N VAL A 191 -11.57 -46.06 20.94
CA VAL A 191 -11.94 -47.40 21.41
C VAL A 191 -11.93 -47.41 22.93
N GLU A 192 -12.87 -46.67 23.51
CA GLU A 192 -13.44 -46.99 24.81
C GLU A 192 -14.54 -48.03 24.57
N ASN A 193 -14.49 -49.11 25.35
CA ASN A 193 -15.37 -50.25 25.21
C ASN A 193 -16.76 -49.89 25.72
N ASP A 194 -17.62 -49.34 24.86
CA ASP A 194 -19.05 -49.22 25.14
C ASP A 194 -19.83 -50.05 24.11
N GLU A 195 -20.27 -51.22 24.56
CA GLU A 195 -21.11 -52.17 23.85
C GLU A 195 -22.55 -51.65 23.69
N GLU A 196 -22.78 -50.43 23.18
CA GLU A 196 -24.15 -49.87 23.09
C GLU A 196 -24.46 -49.02 21.83
N GLU A 197 -23.52 -48.79 20.90
CA GLU A 197 -23.76 -47.95 19.70
C GLU A 197 -23.83 -48.70 18.34
N GLU A 198 -24.12 -50.00 18.32
CA GLU A 198 -24.32 -50.73 17.04
C GLU A 198 -25.67 -50.42 16.35
N ALA A 199 -26.55 -49.62 16.96
CA ALA A 199 -27.89 -49.34 16.44
C ALA A 199 -28.04 -48.01 15.67
N VAL A 200 -27.07 -47.09 15.76
CA VAL A 200 -27.22 -45.72 15.21
C VAL A 200 -26.51 -45.54 13.86
N ALA A 201 -25.45 -46.31 13.59
CA ALA A 201 -24.71 -46.22 12.33
C ALA A 201 -25.47 -46.80 11.11
N SER A 202 -26.43 -47.71 11.33
CA SER A 202 -27.23 -48.31 10.24
C SER A 202 -28.38 -47.39 9.76
N ALA A 203 -28.83 -46.44 10.58
CA ALA A 203 -29.90 -45.50 10.23
C ALA A 203 -29.42 -44.29 9.42
N VAL A 204 -28.15 -43.88 9.57
CA VAL A 204 -27.58 -42.74 8.84
C VAL A 204 -27.21 -43.10 7.40
N ALA A 205 -26.96 -44.38 7.12
CA ALA A 205 -26.68 -44.89 5.77
C ALA A 205 -27.92 -44.97 4.86
N ALA A 206 -29.14 -44.95 5.42
CA ALA A 206 -30.39 -45.05 4.66
C ALA A 206 -31.03 -43.70 4.29
N ALA A 207 -30.44 -42.57 4.72
CA ALA A 207 -30.99 -41.22 4.51
C ALA A 207 -30.19 -40.37 3.49
N ALA A 208 -29.25 -40.98 2.77
CA ALA A 208 -28.35 -40.27 1.85
C ALA A 208 -28.54 -40.65 0.37
N ASP A 209 -29.67 -41.26 0.00
CA ASP A 209 -29.94 -41.77 -1.35
C ASP A 209 -31.09 -41.03 -2.08
N GLU A 210 -31.27 -39.72 -1.84
CA GLU A 210 -32.09 -38.88 -2.73
C GLU A 210 -31.43 -37.50 -2.97
N ASP A 211 -31.42 -37.13 -4.24
CA ASP A 211 -31.15 -35.81 -4.86
C ASP A 211 -29.73 -35.45 -5.35
N GLU A 212 -29.57 -35.80 -6.63
CA GLU A 212 -28.86 -35.13 -7.72
C GLU A 212 -28.73 -33.59 -7.64
N ALA A 213 -27.57 -33.05 -8.08
CA ALA A 213 -27.47 -32.11 -9.21
C ALA A 213 -26.40 -30.99 -9.07
N THR A 214 -25.48 -30.99 -10.05
CA THR A 214 -24.64 -29.86 -10.56
C THR A 214 -23.44 -29.41 -9.69
N GLY A 215 -22.23 -29.21 -10.21
CA GLY A 215 -21.74 -29.28 -11.58
C GLY A 215 -20.23 -28.98 -11.69
N SER A 216 -19.63 -29.57 -12.72
CA SER A 216 -18.48 -29.11 -13.52
C SER A 216 -17.16 -28.71 -12.84
N THR A 217 -16.19 -29.63 -12.89
CA THR A 217 -14.77 -29.28 -13.08
C THR A 217 -14.06 -30.44 -13.79
N THR A 218 -13.69 -30.24 -15.05
CA THR A 218 -12.63 -30.98 -15.77
C THR A 218 -11.95 -29.97 -16.69
N GLU A 219 -10.67 -29.66 -16.44
CA GLU A 219 -9.53 -30.09 -17.27
C GLU A 219 -9.30 -29.07 -18.42
N ASP A 220 -8.11 -28.81 -18.97
CA ASP A 220 -6.72 -29.18 -18.75
C ASP A 220 -5.94 -28.39 -19.84
N SER A 221 -4.66 -28.13 -19.58
CA SER A 221 -3.53 -27.99 -20.52
C SER A 221 -3.70 -27.39 -21.95
N SER A 222 -2.90 -26.35 -22.24
CA SER A 222 -1.86 -26.23 -23.32
C SER A 222 -1.61 -24.73 -23.61
N ASP A 223 -0.42 -24.17 -23.39
CA ASP A 223 0.87 -24.23 -24.15
C ASP A 223 0.88 -23.32 -25.40
N GLU A 224 2.08 -22.78 -25.72
CA GLU A 224 2.48 -22.10 -26.99
C GLU A 224 2.19 -20.57 -27.14
N GLU A 225 3.21 -19.72 -26.88
CA GLU A 225 4.06 -19.09 -27.92
C GLU A 225 4.73 -17.76 -27.50
N ASP A 226 5.98 -17.70 -27.94
CA ASP A 226 7.02 -16.70 -27.71
C ASP A 226 7.02 -15.74 -28.91
N THR A 227 7.04 -14.42 -28.68
CA THR A 227 7.57 -13.48 -29.70
C THR A 227 7.94 -12.13 -29.08
N PRO A 228 9.22 -11.72 -29.15
CA PRO A 228 9.67 -10.39 -28.78
C PRO A 228 9.54 -9.42 -29.95
N ASP A 229 8.92 -8.26 -29.72
CA ASP A 229 8.97 -7.16 -30.68
C ASP A 229 10.17 -6.26 -30.38
N SER A 230 11.13 -6.27 -31.30
CA SER A 230 12.26 -5.34 -31.39
C SER A 230 12.35 -4.86 -32.83
N THR A 231 12.08 -3.58 -33.05
CA THR A 231 12.47 -2.74 -34.20
C THR A 231 12.30 -1.29 -33.71
N GLU A 232 13.19 -0.30 -33.86
CA GLU A 232 14.45 -0.04 -34.57
C GLU A 232 15.11 1.11 -33.76
N GLU A 233 16.40 1.05 -33.41
CA GLU A 233 17.50 1.62 -34.20
C GLU A 233 17.37 3.13 -34.48
N GLU A 234 17.99 3.97 -33.64
CA GLU A 234 18.62 5.18 -34.14
C GLU A 234 20.02 5.33 -33.53
N THR A 235 20.96 5.41 -34.45
CA THR A 235 22.41 5.39 -34.34
C THR A 235 22.96 6.70 -33.75
N GLU A 236 23.92 6.59 -32.82
CA GLU A 236 24.97 7.59 -32.69
C GLU A 236 25.80 7.67 -33.98
N PRO A 237 26.27 8.88 -34.37
CA PRO A 237 27.61 8.98 -34.92
C PRO A 237 28.47 9.97 -34.13
N THR A 238 29.47 9.42 -33.46
CA THR A 238 30.89 9.81 -33.54
C THR A 238 31.23 11.15 -34.24
N LYS A 239 31.69 12.10 -33.40
CA LYS A 239 32.95 12.86 -33.53
C LYS A 239 33.43 13.22 -34.96
N LYS A 240 33.39 14.52 -35.29
CA LYS A 240 34.35 15.18 -36.18
C LYS A 240 34.77 16.53 -35.59
N GLU A 241 36.10 16.67 -35.54
CA GLU A 241 36.96 17.87 -35.46
C GLU A 241 36.61 19.02 -34.50
#